data_AF-A0AAW7T8S7-F1
#
_entry.id   AF-A0AAW7T8S7-F1
#
_cell.length_a   1.000
_cell.length_b   1.000
_cell.length_c   1.000
_cell.angle_alpha   90.00
_cell.angle_beta   90.00
_cell.angle_gamma   90.00
#
_symmetry.space_group_name_H-M   'P 1'
#
loop_
_entity.id
_entity.type
_entity.pdbx_description
1 polymer ?
#
loop_
_entity_poly.entity_id
_entity_poly.type
_entity_poly.pdbx_seq_one_letter_code
_entity_poly.pdbx_strand_id
1 'polypeptide(L)'
;MSEIEVSELDRPLFIVAALRGFRLQRMQDGFFGLFKRNGDAVELVADGLTFKEVANRCGATGTTTLRAAVERDGLAWLDTYESFLALARSV
;
A
#
# COMPACT_ATOMS: atom_id res chain seq x y z
N MET A 1 -20.02 9.10 7.03
CA MET A 1 -18.77 8.63 6.39
C MET A 1 -17.67 8.90 7.40
N SER A 2 -17.25 7.88 8.16
CA SER A 2 -16.13 8.04 9.08
C SER A 2 -14.87 8.27 8.24
N GLU A 3 -14.22 9.41 8.43
CA GLU A 3 -12.85 9.61 7.99
C GLU A 3 -12.03 8.51 8.66
N ILE A 4 -11.61 7.53 7.87
CA ILE A 4 -10.65 6.54 8.32
C ILE A 4 -9.36 7.34 8.51
N GLU A 5 -9.08 7.76 9.74
CA GLU A 5 -7.77 8.27 10.13
C GLU A 5 -6.76 7.18 9.76
N VAL A 6 -6.10 7.35 8.62
CA VAL A 6 -4.92 6.56 8.28
C VAL A 6 -3.89 6.97 9.31
N SER A 7 -3.62 6.09 10.28
CA SER A 7 -2.55 6.30 11.24
C SER A 7 -1.27 6.63 10.46
N GLU A 8 -0.50 7.63 10.91
CA GLU A 8 0.78 7.97 10.26
C GLU A 8 1.70 6.75 10.12
N LEU A 9 1.53 5.76 11.02
CA LEU A 9 2.23 4.47 11.01
C LEU A 9 1.90 3.60 9.79
N ASP A 10 0.73 3.76 9.18
CA ASP A 10 0.32 3.00 8.00
C ASP A 10 0.88 3.63 6.72
N ARG A 11 1.22 4.92 6.70
CA ARG A 11 1.63 5.64 5.49
C ARG A 11 2.74 4.92 4.70
N PRO A 12 3.81 4.39 5.33
CA PRO A 12 4.81 3.59 4.61
C PRO A 12 4.23 2.35 3.92
N LEU A 13 3.22 1.72 4.51
CA LEU A 13 2.54 0.56 3.93
C LEU A 13 1.69 0.94 2.70
N PHE A 14 1.05 2.10 2.73
CA PHE A 14 0.33 2.63 1.57
C PHE A 14 1.29 3.01 0.44
N ILE A 15 2.45 3.62 0.76
CA ILE A 15 3.47 3.96 -0.23
C ILE A 15 3.97 2.69 -0.94
N VAL A 16 4.36 1.66 -0.18
CA VAL A 16 4.88 0.44 -0.77
C VAL A 16 3.83 -0.28 -1.63
N ALA A 17 2.55 -0.31 -1.20
CA ALA A 17 1.48 -0.91 -1.98
C ALA A 17 1.24 -0.17 -3.31
N ALA A 18 1.19 1.17 -3.26
CA ALA A 18 1.00 2.00 -4.44
C ALA A 18 2.16 1.85 -5.44
N LEU A 19 3.40 1.77 -4.95
CA LEU A 19 4.58 1.50 -5.79
C LEU A 19 4.53 0.13 -6.48
N ARG A 20 3.73 -0.81 -5.96
CA ARG A 20 3.46 -2.12 -6.57
C ARG A 20 2.20 -2.14 -7.45
N GLY A 21 1.59 -0.98 -7.69
CA GLY A 21 0.38 -0.88 -8.50
C GLY A 21 -0.88 -1.35 -7.78
N PHE A 22 -0.86 -1.39 -6.44
CA PHE A 22 -2.02 -1.73 -5.62
C PHE A 22 -2.59 -0.51 -4.93
N ARG A 23 -3.92 -0.44 -4.91
CA ARG A 23 -4.65 0.44 -4.02
C ARG A 23 -4.90 -0.28 -2.70
N LEU A 24 -4.26 0.19 -1.64
CA LEU A 24 -4.50 -0.30 -0.29
C LEU A 24 -5.66 0.48 0.35
N GLN A 25 -6.50 -0.20 1.12
CA GLN A 25 -7.58 0.43 1.87
C GLN A 25 -7.71 -0.23 3.24
N ARG A 26 -7.95 0.56 4.28
CA ARG A 26 -8.28 0.03 5.61
C ARG A 26 -9.77 -0.30 5.67
N MET A 27 -10.08 -1.48 6.18
CA MET A 27 -11.42 -2.04 6.26
C MET A 27 -12.02 -1.80 7.66
N GLN A 28 -13.34 -1.94 7.79
CA GLN A 28 -14.05 -1.63 9.05
C GLN A 28 -13.66 -2.54 10.22
N ASP A 29 -13.12 -3.71 9.93
CA ASP A 29 -12.64 -4.72 10.88
C ASP A 29 -11.20 -4.46 11.35
N GLY A 30 -10.55 -3.39 10.87
CA GLY A 30 -9.18 -3.03 11.21
C GLY A 30 -8.11 -3.71 10.37
N PHE A 31 -8.49 -4.57 9.42
CA PHE A 31 -7.62 -5.19 8.44
C PHE A 31 -7.49 -4.34 7.16
N PHE A 32 -6.67 -4.79 6.22
CA PHE A 32 -6.45 -4.15 4.94
C PHE A 32 -7.08 -4.96 3.80
N GLY A 33 -7.70 -4.23 2.87
CA GLY A 33 -8.07 -4.70 1.54
C GLY A 33 -7.05 -4.22 0.52
N LEU A 34 -6.64 -5.13 -0.38
CA LEU A 34 -5.77 -4.85 -1.51
C LEU A 34 -6.61 -4.85 -2.79
N PHE A 35 -6.56 -3.76 -3.53
CA PHE A 35 -7.29 -3.59 -4.77
C PHE A 35 -6.34 -3.34 -5.93
N LYS A 36 -6.79 -3.67 -7.15
CA LYS A 36 -6.05 -3.38 -8.38
C LYS A 36 -6.99 -2.77 -9.41
N ARG A 37 -6.52 -1.72 -10.07
CA ARG A 37 -7.22 -1.16 -11.22
C ARG A 37 -7.06 -2.05 -12.45
N ASN A 38 -8.18 -2.39 -13.08
CA ASN A 38 -8.26 -3.14 -14.33
C ASN A 38 -9.15 -2.36 -15.31
N GLY A 39 -8.53 -1.48 -16.10
CA GLY A 39 -9.25 -0.50 -16.92
C GLY A 39 -10.07 0.47 -16.07
N ASP A 40 -11.39 0.42 -16.24
CA ASP A 40 -12.36 1.23 -15.50
C ASP A 40 -12.85 0.58 -14.20
N ALA A 41 -12.50 -0.69 -13.96
CA ALA A 41 -12.87 -1.41 -12.76
C ALA A 41 -11.77 -1.34 -11.68
N VAL A 42 -12.19 -1.34 -10.42
CA VAL A 42 -11.32 -1.55 -9.25
C VAL A 42 -11.72 -2.87 -8.62
N GLU A 43 -10.84 -3.85 -8.71
CA GLU A 43 -11.11 -5.22 -8.28
C GLU A 43 -10.45 -5.51 -6.93
N LEU A 44 -11.16 -6.18 -6.03
CA LEU A 44 -10.62 -6.68 -4.78
C LEU A 44 -9.71 -7.89 -5.08
N VAL A 45 -8.42 -7.77 -4.74
CA VAL A 45 -7.41 -8.82 -4.93
C VAL A 45 -7.31 -9.70 -3.70
N ALA A 46 -7.41 -9.10 -2.51
CA ALA A 46 -7.38 -9.80 -1.23
C ALA A 46 -7.95 -8.90 -0.13
N ASP A 47 -8.64 -9.49 0.85
CA ASP A 47 -9.12 -8.80 2.06
C ASP A 47 -8.55 -9.47 3.32
N GLY A 48 -8.94 -8.95 4.49
CA GLY A 48 -8.57 -9.51 5.79
C GLY A 48 -7.06 -9.48 6.07
N LEU A 49 -6.30 -8.62 5.37
CA LEU A 49 -4.84 -8.61 5.48
C LEU A 49 -4.39 -7.81 6.69
N THR A 50 -3.46 -8.35 7.46
CA THR A 50 -2.69 -7.61 8.46
C THR A 50 -1.63 -6.74 7.81
N PHE A 51 -1.09 -5.77 8.56
CA PHE A 51 0.07 -4.97 8.13
C PHE A 51 1.22 -5.85 7.62
N LYS A 52 1.55 -6.91 8.36
CA LYS A 52 2.63 -7.84 8.04
C LYS A 52 2.37 -8.59 6.73
N GLU A 53 1.14 -9.00 6.47
CA GLU A 53 0.80 -9.71 5.23
C GLU A 53 0.88 -8.80 4.01
N VAL A 54 0.45 -7.54 4.13
CA VAL A 54 0.63 -6.54 3.07
C VAL A 54 2.12 -6.27 2.83
N ALA A 55 2.91 -6.10 3.90
CA ALA A 55 4.35 -5.87 3.79
C ALA A 55 5.08 -7.04 3.10
N ASN A 56 4.75 -8.28 3.49
CA ASN A 56 5.28 -9.49 2.86
C ASN A 56 4.91 -9.57 1.37
N ARG A 57 3.65 -9.26 1.01
CA ARG A 57 3.20 -9.21 -0.39
C ARG A 57 3.95 -8.15 -1.21
N CYS A 58 4.42 -7.09 -0.57
CA CYS A 58 5.23 -6.05 -1.19
C CYS A 58 6.75 -6.35 -1.18
N GLY A 59 7.15 -7.55 -0.76
CA GLY A 59 8.54 -8.01 -0.79
C GLY A 59 9.38 -7.62 0.42
N ALA A 60 8.76 -7.06 1.47
CA ALA A 60 9.40 -6.73 2.74
C ALA A 60 9.24 -7.87 3.75
N THR A 61 10.00 -8.94 3.53
CA THR A 61 9.99 -10.15 4.35
C THR A 61 11.20 -10.23 5.29
N GLY A 62 11.05 -10.89 6.44
CA GLY A 62 12.16 -11.09 7.37
C GLY A 62 12.61 -9.77 8.00
N THR A 63 13.87 -9.38 7.79
CA THR A 63 14.47 -8.13 8.29
C THR A 63 14.49 -7.01 7.24
N THR A 64 13.98 -7.26 6.02
CA THR A 64 13.93 -6.25 4.97
C THR A 64 12.88 -5.20 5.28
N THR A 65 13.29 -3.92 5.31
CA THR A 65 12.37 -2.79 5.50
C THR A 65 11.53 -2.55 4.25
N LEU A 66 10.40 -1.85 4.38
CA LEU A 66 9.56 -1.48 3.23
C LEU A 66 10.35 -0.69 2.17
N ARG A 67 11.17 0.27 2.61
CA ARG A 67 12.04 1.06 1.75
C ARG A 67 13.06 0.18 1.03
N ALA A 68 13.76 -0.68 1.76
CA ALA A 68 14.76 -1.58 1.17
C ALA A 68 14.12 -2.52 0.12
N ALA A 69 12.88 -2.99 0.35
CA ALA A 69 12.17 -3.83 -0.62
C ALA A 69 11.80 -3.08 -1.91
N VAL A 70 11.50 -1.78 -1.82
CA VAL A 70 11.22 -0.91 -2.97
C VAL A 70 12.50 -0.65 -3.76
N GLU A 71 13.56 -0.25 -3.06
CA GLU A 71 14.85 0.12 -3.67
C GLU A 71 15.54 -1.08 -4.32
N ARG A 72 15.46 -2.27 -3.71
CA ARG A 72 15.94 -3.53 -4.30
C ARG A 72 15.32 -3.79 -5.68
N ASP A 73 14.07 -3.39 -5.86
CA ASP A 73 13.31 -3.66 -7.07
C ASP A 73 13.39 -2.48 -8.07
N GLY A 74 14.32 -1.55 -7.85
CA GLY A 74 14.64 -0.45 -8.76
C GLY A 74 13.68 0.74 -8.70
N LEU A 75 12.79 0.77 -7.71
CA LEU A 75 11.84 1.86 -7.52
C LEU A 75 12.39 2.89 -6.52
N ALA A 76 12.03 4.16 -6.72
CA ALA A 76 12.36 5.22 -5.77
C ALA A 76 11.31 5.29 -4.66
N TRP A 77 11.76 5.39 -3.41
CA TRP A 77 10.85 5.66 -2.29
C TRP A 77 10.24 7.06 -2.40
N LEU A 78 8.98 7.20 -1.99
CA LEU A 78 8.27 8.49 -2.02
C LEU A 78 8.39 9.19 -0.66
N ASP A 79 9.27 10.17 -0.59
CA ASP A 79 9.54 10.91 0.65
C ASP A 79 8.53 12.05 0.91
N THR A 80 7.80 12.51 -0.12
CA THR A 80 6.81 13.60 0.02
C THR A 80 5.38 13.10 -0.02
N TYR A 81 4.48 13.83 0.64
CA TYR A 81 3.06 13.49 0.65
C TYR A 81 2.43 13.74 -0.72
N GLU A 82 2.85 14.79 -1.43
CA GLU A 82 2.37 15.07 -2.79
C GLU A 82 2.75 13.96 -3.77
N SER A 83 3.99 13.46 -3.70
CA SER A 83 4.43 12.36 -4.57
C SER A 83 3.63 11.08 -4.31
N PHE A 84 3.37 10.78 -3.03
CA PHE A 84 2.49 9.68 -2.66
C PHE A 84 1.07 9.85 -3.20
N LEU A 85 0.45 11.02 -3.02
CA LEU A 85 -0.90 11.27 -3.51
C LEU A 85 -1.00 11.21 -5.04
N ALA A 86 0.01 11.67 -5.76
CA ALA A 86 0.06 11.57 -7.22
C ALA A 86 0.05 10.10 -7.68
N LEU A 87 0.84 9.25 -7.02
CA LEU A 87 0.86 7.81 -7.30
C LEU A 87 -0.42 7.11 -6.85
N ALA A 88 -0.93 7.41 -5.66
CA ALA A 88 -2.13 6.77 -5.10
C ALA A 88 -3.39 7.00 -5.95
N ARG A 89 -3.43 8.08 -6.75
CA ARG A 89 -4.53 8.36 -7.69
C ARG A 89 -4.43 7.58 -9.00
N SER A 90 -3.26 7.05 -9.35
CA SER A 90 -3.08 6.30 -10.59
C SER A 90 -3.36 4.80 -10.43
N VAL A 91 -3.32 4.28 -9.19
CA VAL A 91 -3.50 2.86 -8.84
C VAL A 91 -4.91 2.48 -8.39
#